data_AF-A0A0Q1AEI6-F1
#
_entry.id   AF-A0A0Q1AEI6-F1
#
_cell.length_a   1.000
_cell.length_b   1.000
_cell.length_c   1.000
_cell.angle_alpha   90.00
_cell.angle_beta   90.00
_cell.angle_gamma   90.00
#
_symmetry.space_group_name_H-M   'P 1'
#
loop_
_entity.id
_entity.type
_entity.pdbx_description
1 polymer ?
#
loop_
_entity_poly.entity_id
_entity_poly.type
_entity_poly.pdbx_seq_one_letter_code
_entity_poly.pdbx_strand_id
1 'polypeptide(L)'
;MLLSTLLLSAATTGAPVYQEPILPEPIVVQQEAPAEAPEATETIEGEAHRYSGSGTAAEAFQKWFAGEDFVAPDGETKDYRPLELPNGQVARGGDVIVKDSNGEFVIQ
;
A
#
# COMPACT_ATOMS: atom_id res chain seq x y z
N MET A 1 43.54 -41.02 -50.14
CA MET A 1 42.55 -39.99 -50.49
C MET A 1 41.17 -40.53 -50.16
N LEU A 2 40.40 -39.74 -49.41
CA LEU A 2 39.03 -39.98 -48.99
C LEU A 2 38.08 -40.05 -50.20
N LEU A 3 36.95 -40.76 -50.04
CA LEU A 3 35.57 -40.24 -49.98
C LEU A 3 34.61 -41.32 -50.52
N SER A 4 34.05 -42.15 -49.62
CA SER A 4 32.87 -42.96 -49.93
C SER A 4 31.63 -42.13 -49.61
N THR A 5 30.92 -41.74 -50.66
CA THR A 5 29.64 -41.02 -50.63
C THR A 5 28.52 -41.97 -50.20
N LEU A 6 28.05 -41.85 -48.97
CA LEU A 6 26.80 -42.47 -48.51
C LEU A 6 25.62 -41.60 -48.98
N LEU A 7 24.81 -42.13 -49.88
CA LEU A 7 23.52 -41.56 -50.28
C LEU A 7 22.49 -41.87 -49.19
N LEU A 8 22.02 -40.82 -48.52
CA LEU A 8 20.96 -40.89 -47.51
C LEU A 8 19.60 -40.76 -48.19
N SER A 9 18.81 -41.84 -48.21
CA SER A 9 17.43 -41.83 -48.73
C SER A 9 16.50 -41.17 -47.71
N ALA A 10 15.86 -40.06 -48.09
CA ALA A 10 14.86 -39.38 -47.28
C ALA A 10 13.49 -40.09 -47.41
N ALA A 11 13.06 -40.77 -46.34
CA ALA A 11 11.69 -41.26 -46.22
C ALA A 11 10.74 -40.10 -45.86
N THR A 12 9.78 -39.82 -46.74
CA THR A 12 8.69 -38.88 -46.48
C THR A 12 7.65 -39.55 -45.58
N THR A 13 7.79 -39.36 -44.27
CA THR A 13 6.72 -39.65 -43.31
C THR A 13 5.85 -38.41 -43.17
N GLY A 14 4.75 -38.37 -43.94
CA GLY A 14 3.68 -37.40 -43.73
C GLY A 14 3.00 -37.65 -42.38
N ALA A 15 3.22 -36.77 -41.41
CA ALA A 15 2.55 -36.81 -40.12
C ALA A 15 1.10 -36.31 -40.26
N PRO A 16 0.11 -36.96 -39.65
CA PRO A 16 -1.25 -36.44 -39.63
C PRO A 16 -1.30 -35.17 -38.78
N VAL A 17 -1.68 -34.04 -39.38
CA VAL A 17 -1.97 -32.80 -38.65
C VAL A 17 -3.39 -32.92 -38.10
N TYR A 18 -3.51 -33.31 -36.84
CA TYR A 18 -4.76 -33.16 -36.09
C TYR A 18 -4.91 -31.70 -35.68
N GLN A 19 -5.91 -31.03 -36.23
CA GLN A 19 -6.24 -29.65 -35.89
C GLN A 19 -7.55 -29.67 -35.11
N GLU A 20 -7.48 -29.93 -33.81
CA GLU A 20 -8.62 -29.70 -32.93
C GLU A 20 -8.90 -28.17 -32.87
N PRO A 21 -10.16 -27.74 -32.91
CA PRO A 21 -10.50 -26.33 -32.76
C PRO A 21 -10.09 -25.86 -31.37
N ILE A 22 -9.18 -24.89 -31.32
CA ILE A 22 -8.71 -24.28 -30.08
C ILE A 22 -9.88 -23.45 -29.51
N LEU A 23 -10.54 -23.96 -28.47
CA LEU A 23 -11.52 -23.18 -27.72
C LEU A 23 -10.75 -22.31 -26.71
N PRO A 24 -10.91 -20.97 -26.74
CA PRO A 24 -10.25 -20.13 -25.76
C PRO A 24 -10.88 -20.41 -24.39
N GLU A 25 -10.06 -20.88 -23.44
CA GLU A 25 -10.48 -20.94 -22.05
C GLU A 25 -10.53 -19.52 -21.48
N PRO A 26 -11.55 -19.17 -20.66
CA PRO A 26 -11.58 -17.88 -20.00
C PRO A 26 -10.42 -17.78 -19.02
N ILE A 27 -9.52 -16.83 -19.25
CA ILE A 27 -8.47 -16.48 -18.30
C ILE A 27 -9.15 -15.82 -17.11
N VAL A 28 -9.35 -16.59 -16.02
CA VAL A 28 -9.69 -16.01 -14.73
C VAL A 28 -8.42 -15.37 -14.20
N VAL A 29 -8.30 -14.05 -14.37
CA VAL A 29 -7.33 -13.27 -13.63
C VAL A 29 -7.75 -13.39 -12.17
N GLN A 30 -7.02 -14.18 -11.38
CA GLN A 30 -7.05 -14.02 -9.94
C GLN A 30 -6.43 -12.65 -9.68
N GLN A 31 -7.28 -11.63 -9.70
CA GLN A 31 -6.96 -10.39 -9.02
C GLN A 31 -6.85 -10.81 -7.57
N GLU A 32 -5.61 -11.07 -7.14
CA GLU A 32 -5.26 -10.96 -5.74
C GLU A 32 -5.66 -9.53 -5.39
N ALA A 33 -6.88 -9.40 -4.85
CA ALA A 33 -7.28 -8.20 -4.15
C ALA A 33 -6.11 -7.92 -3.21
N PRO A 34 -5.54 -6.70 -3.20
CA PRO A 34 -4.51 -6.38 -2.24
C PRO A 34 -5.05 -6.86 -0.91
N ALA A 35 -4.35 -7.83 -0.30
CA ALA A 35 -4.78 -8.46 0.92
C ALA A 35 -5.32 -7.32 1.78
N GLU A 36 -6.63 -7.35 2.06
CA GLU A 36 -7.20 -6.42 3.02
C GLU A 36 -6.23 -6.49 4.19
N ALA A 37 -5.54 -5.36 4.41
CA ALA A 37 -4.65 -5.23 5.54
C ALA A 37 -5.43 -5.77 6.74
N PRO A 38 -4.81 -6.47 7.69
CA PRO A 38 -5.55 -6.88 8.87
C PRO A 38 -6.08 -5.61 9.56
N GLU A 39 -7.31 -5.18 9.23
CA GLU A 39 -8.03 -4.11 9.89
C GLU A 39 -8.62 -4.68 11.18
N ALA A 40 -7.72 -5.23 11.98
CA ALA A 40 -7.77 -5.04 13.40
C ALA A 40 -6.74 -3.93 13.70
N THR A 41 -7.00 -2.71 13.20
CA THR A 41 -6.50 -1.54 13.90
C THR A 41 -7.18 -1.61 15.26
N GLU A 42 -6.44 -2.08 16.27
CA GLU A 42 -6.86 -1.94 17.65
C GLU A 42 -7.33 -0.51 17.80
N THR A 43 -8.64 -0.34 17.97
CA THR A 43 -9.23 0.99 17.97
C THR A 43 -8.86 1.57 19.31
N ILE A 44 -7.75 2.31 19.35
CA ILE A 44 -7.29 2.92 20.58
C ILE A 44 -8.36 3.91 21.01
N GLU A 45 -9.02 3.64 22.14
CA GLU A 45 -10.08 4.49 22.65
C GLU A 45 -9.47 5.79 23.19
N GLY A 46 -9.95 6.93 22.70
CA GLY A 46 -9.37 8.22 23.04
C GLY A 46 -9.90 9.38 22.20
N GLU A 47 -9.42 10.57 22.52
CA GLU A 47 -9.67 11.76 21.69
C GLU A 47 -8.79 11.67 20.43
N ALA A 48 -9.41 11.66 19.25
CA ALA A 48 -8.75 11.41 17.98
C ALA A 48 -8.92 12.57 17.01
N HIS A 49 -7.81 13.04 16.44
CA HIS A 49 -7.79 14.12 15.44
C HIS A 49 -6.92 13.75 14.25
N ARG A 50 -7.39 14.07 13.04
CA ARG A 50 -6.63 13.85 11.81
C ARG A 50 -5.62 14.98 11.60
N TYR A 51 -4.36 14.63 11.40
CA TYR A 51 -3.32 15.58 11.03
C TYR A 51 -3.33 15.81 9.53
N SER A 52 -3.44 17.06 9.08
CA SER A 52 -3.47 17.40 7.65
C SER A 52 -2.08 17.52 7.00
N GLY A 53 -1.01 17.57 7.79
CA GLY A 53 0.32 17.92 7.29
C GLY A 53 0.54 19.43 7.14
N SER A 54 -0.42 20.27 7.53
CA SER A 54 -0.23 21.72 7.50
C SER A 54 0.61 22.22 8.68
N GLY A 55 1.27 23.36 8.48
CA GLY A 55 1.99 24.04 9.56
C GLY A 55 1.06 24.55 10.64
N THR A 56 -0.10 25.09 10.26
CA THR A 56 -1.13 25.55 11.21
C THR A 56 -1.76 24.41 12.00
N ALA A 57 -1.98 23.24 11.37
CA ALA A 57 -2.38 22.05 12.12
C ALA A 57 -1.26 21.61 13.08
N ALA A 58 0.02 21.63 12.66
CA ALA A 58 1.11 21.26 13.54
C ALA A 58 1.15 22.11 14.81
N GLU A 59 0.91 23.42 14.71
CA GLU A 59 0.80 24.30 15.88
C GLU A 59 -0.38 23.92 16.79
N ALA A 60 -1.54 23.56 16.23
CA ALA A 60 -2.69 23.09 17.00
C ALA A 60 -2.39 21.79 17.75
N PHE A 61 -1.76 20.82 17.09
CA PHE A 61 -1.33 19.57 17.71
C PHE A 61 -0.26 19.79 18.79
N GLN A 62 0.69 20.72 18.59
CA GLN A 62 1.70 21.04 19.60
C GLN A 62 1.08 21.61 20.89
N LYS A 63 0.05 22.45 20.79
CA LYS A 63 -0.69 22.93 21.97
C LYS A 63 -1.44 21.81 22.67
N TRP A 64 -2.06 20.91 21.90
CA TRP A 64 -2.74 19.75 22.45
C TRP A 64 -1.78 18.79 23.16
N PHE A 65 -0.58 18.58 22.59
CA PHE A 65 0.50 17.81 23.24
C PHE A 65 1.01 18.47 24.52
N ALA A 66 0.96 19.80 24.61
CA ALA A 66 1.30 20.55 25.81
C ALA A 66 0.20 20.51 26.90
N GLY A 67 -0.94 19.85 26.62
CA GLY A 67 -2.05 19.68 27.56
C GLY A 67 -3.16 20.72 27.44
N GLU A 68 -3.13 21.57 26.42
CA GLU A 68 -4.28 22.43 26.07
C GLU A 68 -5.38 21.62 25.36
N ASP A 69 -6.57 22.20 25.25
CA ASP A 69 -7.64 21.63 24.43
C ASP A 69 -7.27 21.68 22.94
N PHE A 70 -7.64 20.64 22.19
CA PHE A 70 -7.44 20.67 20.75
C PHE A 70 -8.41 21.66 20.09
N VAL A 71 -7.87 22.60 19.33
CA VAL A 71 -8.63 23.54 18.52
C VAL A 71 -8.20 23.39 17.07
N ALA A 72 -9.11 22.89 16.22
CA ALA A 72 -8.85 22.77 14.80
C ALA A 72 -8.63 24.18 14.18
N PRO A 73 -7.59 24.35 13.33
CA PRO A 73 -7.34 25.63 12.69
C PRO A 73 -8.43 25.95 11.64
N ASP A 74 -8.85 27.21 11.55
CA ASP A 74 -9.83 27.67 10.54
C ASP A 74 -9.29 27.58 9.09
N GLY A 75 -7.96 27.56 8.93
CA GLY A 75 -7.29 27.51 7.65
C GLY A 75 -5.99 26.72 7.68
N GLU A 76 -5.79 25.88 6.67
CA GLU A 76 -4.66 24.96 6.58
C GLU A 76 -3.71 25.34 5.44
N THR A 77 -2.42 25.39 5.76
CA THR A 77 -1.36 25.59 4.78
C THR A 77 -0.97 24.28 4.09
N LYS A 78 -0.63 24.32 2.80
CA LYS A 78 -0.26 23.11 2.03
C LYS A 78 1.24 22.81 2.09
N ASP A 79 1.78 22.80 3.31
CA ASP A 79 3.22 22.67 3.53
C ASP A 79 3.69 21.21 3.68
N TYR A 80 2.77 20.26 3.84
CA TYR A 80 3.01 18.80 3.98
C TYR A 80 4.18 18.45 4.90
N ARG A 81 4.20 19.06 6.09
CA ARG A 81 5.25 18.88 7.08
C ARG A 81 5.00 17.63 7.93
N PRO A 82 6.06 16.94 8.37
CA PRO A 82 5.94 15.92 9.40
C PRO A 82 5.70 16.58 10.77
N LEU A 83 5.04 15.85 11.67
CA LEU A 83 4.79 16.23 13.05
C LEU A 83 5.37 15.17 13.99
N GLU A 84 6.26 15.56 14.89
CA GLU A 84 6.80 14.67 15.92
C GLU A 84 5.87 14.65 17.14
N LEU A 85 5.47 13.45 17.57
CA LEU A 85 4.67 13.21 18.76
C LEU A 85 5.58 13.17 20.01
N PRO A 86 5.02 13.35 21.23
CA PRO A 86 5.81 13.28 22.48
C PRO A 86 6.55 11.97 22.71
N ASN A 87 6.09 10.87 22.11
CA ASN A 87 6.75 9.56 22.16
C ASN A 87 7.83 9.36 21.08
N GLY A 88 8.14 10.39 20.29
CA GLY A 88 9.11 10.36 19.20
C GLY A 88 8.60 9.74 17.89
N GLN A 89 7.33 9.33 17.81
CA GLN A 89 6.72 8.94 16.54
C GLN A 89 6.55 10.15 15.63
N VAL A 90 6.53 9.93 14.31
CA VAL A 90 6.39 11.00 13.32
C VAL A 90 5.13 10.79 12.49
N ALA A 91 4.16 11.66 12.67
CA ALA A 91 2.93 11.71 11.90
C ALA A 91 3.10 12.50 10.59
N ARG A 92 2.37 12.09 9.57
CA ARG A 92 2.28 12.68 8.23
C ARG A 92 0.87 13.14 7.94
N GLY A 93 0.73 13.97 6.91
CA GLY A 93 -0.58 14.42 6.45
C GLY A 93 -1.45 13.22 6.05
N GLY A 94 -2.60 13.09 6.72
CA GLY A 94 -3.53 11.97 6.59
C GLY A 94 -3.64 11.12 7.86
N ASP A 95 -2.62 11.10 8.71
CA ASP A 95 -2.57 10.25 9.89
C ASP A 95 -3.57 10.69 10.95
N VAL A 96 -4.12 9.74 11.71
CA VAL A 96 -4.98 10.02 12.86
C VAL A 96 -4.15 9.90 14.13
N ILE A 97 -4.15 10.96 14.94
CA ILE A 97 -3.43 10.98 16.21
C ILE A 97 -4.46 10.86 17.32
N VAL A 98 -4.28 9.86 18.17
CA VAL A 98 -5.18 9.55 19.29
C VAL A 98 -4.45 9.85 20.60
N LYS A 99 -5.15 10.50 21.52
CA LYS A 99 -4.76 10.60 22.93
C LYS A 99 -5.50 9.53 23.73
N ASP A 100 -4.77 8.53 24.20
CA ASP A 100 -5.34 7.40 24.93
C ASP A 100 -5.77 7.78 26.36
N SER A 101 -6.32 6.81 27.11
CA SER A 101 -6.72 7.01 28.51
C SER A 101 -5.56 7.28 29.47
N ASN A 102 -4.33 6.98 29.09
CA ASN A 102 -3.12 7.25 29.87
C ASN A 102 -2.53 8.64 29.55
N GLY A 103 -3.09 9.34 28.57
CA GLY A 103 -2.60 10.62 28.06
C GLY A 103 -1.43 10.50 27.09
N GLU A 104 -1.15 9.29 26.59
CA GLU A 104 -0.14 9.04 25.57
C GLU A 104 -0.72 9.29 24.17
N PHE A 105 0.14 9.76 23.27
CA PHE A 105 -0.24 10.03 21.88
C PHE A 105 0.28 8.94 20.96
N VAL A 106 -0.60 8.44 20.09
CA VAL A 106 -0.29 7.33 19.17
C VAL A 106 -0.88 7.61 17.80
N ILE A 107 -0.21 7.11 16.77
CA ILE A 107 -0.69 7.17 15.38
C ILE A 107 -1.51 5.92 15.09
N GLN A 108 -2.67 6.11 14.47
CA GLN A 108 -3.59 5.06 14.00
C GLN A 108 -3.73 5.06 12.48
#